data_AF-A0A099FD80-F1
#
_entry.id   AF-A0A099FD80-F1
#
_cell.length_a   1.000
_cell.length_b   1.000
_cell.length_c   1.000
_cell.angle_alpha   90.00
_cell.angle_beta   90.00
_cell.angle_gamma   90.00
#
_symmetry.space_group_name_H-M   'P 1'
#
loop_
_entity.id
_entity.type
_entity.pdbx_description
1 polymer ?
#
loop_
_entity_poly.entity_id
_entity_poly.type
_entity_poly.pdbx_seq_one_letter_code
_entity_poly.pdbx_strand_id
1 'polypeptide(L)'
;MSDGFPHFPRPDDGAQAGPGVWTATPPRSPGERFSPAYEAQAERVMHTVAALGMTPSIDGAGSEDGEFVAGQDPAGNNVLLVHREEPASAREIAALDDGGLRT
;
A
#
# COMPACT_ATOMS: atom_id res chain seq x y z
N MET A 1 -12.91 -19.67 4.40
CA MET A 1 -12.37 -18.64 3.50
C MET A 1 -11.97 -17.52 4.41
N SER A 2 -10.68 -17.33 4.66
CA SER A 2 -10.22 -16.25 5.52
C SER A 2 -10.50 -14.95 4.78
N ASP A 3 -11.24 -14.04 5.40
CA ASP A 3 -11.63 -12.75 4.85
C ASP A 3 -10.36 -11.95 4.53
N GLY A 4 -9.82 -12.07 3.31
CA GLY A 4 -8.46 -11.64 2.90
C GLY A 4 -8.11 -10.16 3.05
N PHE A 5 -8.94 -9.39 3.76
CA PHE A 5 -8.71 -8.02 4.16
C PHE A 5 -7.97 -8.00 5.52
N PRO A 6 -6.75 -7.45 5.60
CA PRO A 6 -6.02 -7.35 6.86
C PRO A 6 -6.71 -6.39 7.83
N HIS A 7 -6.52 -6.61 9.14
CA HIS A 7 -6.91 -5.64 10.16
C HIS A 7 -5.88 -4.50 10.23
N PHE A 8 -6.37 -3.26 10.24
CA PHE A 8 -5.56 -2.06 10.36
C PHE A 8 -5.66 -1.43 11.77
N PRO A 9 -4.60 -0.78 12.28
CA PRO A 9 -3.25 -0.78 11.73
C PRO A 9 -2.62 -2.17 11.81
N ARG A 10 -1.84 -2.55 10.77
CA ARG A 10 -1.10 -3.81 10.80
C ARG A 10 0.03 -3.73 11.83
N PRO A 11 0.36 -4.85 12.50
CA PRO A 11 1.56 -4.91 13.33
C PRO A 11 2.81 -4.80 12.46
N ASP A 12 3.87 -4.20 13.02
CA ASP A 12 5.19 -4.16 12.39
C ASP A 12 5.66 -5.59 12.07
N ASP A 13 5.97 -5.84 10.80
CA ASP A 13 6.42 -7.14 10.27
C ASP A 13 7.93 -7.37 10.44
N GLY A 14 8.66 -6.36 10.93
CA GLY A 14 10.11 -6.39 11.10
C GLY A 14 10.89 -6.33 9.78
N ALA A 15 10.22 -6.18 8.64
CA ALA A 15 10.85 -6.06 7.34
C ALA A 15 11.41 -4.64 7.17
N GLN A 16 12.71 -4.54 6.89
CA GLN A 16 13.31 -3.28 6.48
C GLN A 16 12.92 -2.95 5.04
N ALA A 17 12.96 -1.67 4.66
CA ALA A 17 12.86 -1.29 3.25
C ALA A 17 13.96 -1.99 2.45
N GLY A 18 13.63 -2.50 1.27
CA GLY A 18 14.58 -3.23 0.43
C GLY A 18 15.69 -2.31 -0.12
N PRO A 19 16.83 -2.88 -0.53
CA PRO A 19 17.87 -2.12 -1.21
C PRO A 19 17.32 -1.58 -2.54
N GLY A 20 17.46 -0.28 -2.81
CA GLY A 20 16.99 0.34 -4.07
C GLY A 20 15.67 1.11 -3.97
N VAL A 21 14.90 0.94 -2.90
CA VAL A 21 13.79 1.86 -2.57
C VAL A 21 14.37 3.27 -2.45
N TRP A 22 13.83 4.24 -3.19
CA TRP A 22 14.41 5.55 -3.50
C TRP A 22 15.03 6.26 -2.29
N THR A 23 16.34 6.05 -2.12
CA THR A 23 17.16 6.75 -1.13
C THR A 23 17.91 7.89 -1.83
N ALA A 24 17.27 9.05 -1.99
CA ALA A 24 18.01 10.30 -1.81
C ALA A 24 18.20 10.60 -0.31
N THR A 25 17.46 9.93 0.56
CA THR A 25 17.70 9.84 1.99
C THR A 25 17.09 8.52 2.49
N PRO A 26 17.81 7.66 3.22
CA PRO A 26 17.18 6.53 3.92
C PRO A 26 16.01 7.06 4.78
N PRO A 27 14.92 6.28 4.96
CA PRO A 27 13.82 6.67 5.83
C PRO A 27 14.40 7.12 7.17
N ARG A 28 14.19 8.39 7.53
CA ARG A 28 14.90 9.06 8.64
C ARG A 28 14.57 8.47 10.02
N SER A 29 13.66 7.51 10.07
CA SER A 29 13.33 6.73 11.25
C SER A 29 12.64 5.41 10.84
N PRO A 30 12.88 4.29 11.54
CA PRO A 30 11.93 3.18 11.58
C PRO A 30 10.59 3.76 12.04
N GLY A 31 9.57 3.78 11.17
CA GLY A 31 8.29 4.42 11.47
C GLY A 31 7.64 5.25 10.36
N GLU A 32 8.00 5.10 9.08
CA GLU A 32 7.11 5.51 7.97
C GLU A 32 6.14 4.38 7.61
N ARG A 33 6.65 3.17 7.36
CA ARG A 33 5.85 1.94 7.38
C ARG A 33 5.28 1.70 8.78
N PHE A 34 4.06 1.22 8.86
CA PHE A 34 3.30 0.99 10.10
C PHE A 34 3.02 2.24 10.96
N SER A 35 3.35 3.45 10.48
CA SER A 35 2.89 4.68 11.13
C SER A 35 1.37 4.79 11.03
N PRO A 36 0.70 5.50 11.97
CA PRO A 36 -0.75 5.68 11.89
C PRO A 36 -1.22 6.28 10.57
N ALA A 37 -0.47 7.23 9.99
CA ALA A 37 -0.81 7.85 8.70
C ALA A 37 -0.64 6.88 7.53
N TYR A 38 0.41 6.06 7.56
CA TYR A 38 0.68 5.06 6.52
C TYR A 38 -0.38 3.96 6.52
N GLU A 39 -0.71 3.41 7.70
CA GLU A 39 -1.72 2.37 7.82
C GLU A 39 -3.13 2.90 7.50
N ALA A 40 -3.47 4.12 7.90
CA ALA A 40 -4.74 4.75 7.49
C ALA A 40 -4.82 4.94 5.97
N GLN A 41 -3.72 5.33 5.33
CA GLN A 41 -3.66 5.39 3.88
C GLN A 41 -3.77 3.97 3.27
N ALA A 42 -3.18 2.94 3.89
CA ALA A 42 -3.22 1.54 3.42
C ALA A 42 -4.64 0.99 3.46
N GLU A 43 -5.30 1.13 4.59
CA GLU A 43 -6.71 0.79 4.80
C GLU A 43 -7.61 1.45 3.74
N ARG A 44 -7.43 2.75 3.52
CA ARG A 44 -8.22 3.53 2.56
C ARG A 44 -8.06 3.05 1.12
N VAL A 45 -6.83 2.77 0.69
CA VAL A 45 -6.56 2.23 -0.66
C VAL A 45 -7.15 0.82 -0.80
N MET A 46 -6.96 -0.06 0.18
CA MET A 46 -7.51 -1.41 0.18
C MET A 46 -9.04 -1.41 0.07
N HIS A 47 -9.72 -0.57 0.85
CA HIS A 47 -11.18 -0.41 0.76
C HIS A 47 -11.63 0.14 -0.59
N THR A 48 -10.86 1.06 -1.18
CA THR A 48 -11.20 1.61 -2.49
C THR A 48 -11.09 0.54 -3.58
N VAL A 49 -10.02 -0.26 -3.57
CA VAL A 49 -9.85 -1.38 -4.50
C VAL A 49 -10.97 -2.42 -4.34
N ALA A 50 -11.34 -2.75 -3.10
CA ALA A 50 -12.49 -3.64 -2.84
C ALA A 50 -13.80 -3.06 -3.36
N ALA A 51 -14.05 -1.76 -3.17
CA ALA A 51 -15.26 -1.08 -3.65
C ALA A 51 -15.36 -1.02 -5.18
N LEU A 52 -14.24 -1.15 -5.89
CA LEU A 52 -14.19 -1.29 -7.35
C LEU A 52 -14.47 -2.72 -7.83
N GLY A 53 -14.80 -3.65 -6.92
CA GLY A 53 -15.12 -5.05 -7.26
C GLY A 53 -13.89 -5.94 -7.48
N MET A 54 -12.71 -5.47 -7.07
CA MET A 54 -11.46 -6.23 -7.13
C MET A 54 -11.16 -6.90 -5.78
N THR A 55 -10.31 -7.93 -5.80
CA THR A 55 -9.75 -8.52 -4.58
C THR A 55 -8.44 -7.78 -4.25
N PRO A 56 -8.38 -7.00 -3.14
CA PRO A 56 -7.18 -6.27 -2.79
C PRO A 56 -6.18 -7.15 -2.03
N SER A 57 -4.89 -6.89 -2.19
CA SER A 57 -3.81 -7.48 -1.38
C SER A 57 -2.68 -6.46 -1.16
N ILE A 58 -1.88 -6.67 -0.11
CA ILE A 58 -0.63 -5.93 0.12
C ILE A 58 0.54 -6.90 -0.04
N ASP A 59 1.53 -6.51 -0.82
CA ASP A 59 2.73 -7.31 -1.12
C ASP A 59 3.95 -6.40 -1.35
N GLY A 60 5.12 -6.97 -1.59
CA GLY A 60 6.34 -6.25 -1.93
C GLY A 60 7.11 -5.66 -0.74
N ALA A 61 6.62 -5.87 0.49
CA ALA A 61 7.29 -5.48 1.72
C ALA A 61 8.76 -5.96 1.75
N GLY A 62 9.69 -5.00 1.87
CA GLY A 62 11.14 -5.28 1.91
C GLY A 62 11.78 -5.73 0.60
N SER A 63 11.05 -5.64 -0.51
CA SER A 63 11.61 -5.79 -1.86
C SER A 63 12.30 -4.50 -2.33
N GLU A 64 13.13 -4.59 -3.38
CA GLU A 64 13.74 -3.43 -4.05
C GLU A 64 12.68 -2.46 -4.60
N ASP A 65 11.54 -3.01 -5.00
CA ASP A 65 10.41 -2.26 -5.53
C ASP A 65 9.51 -1.70 -4.43
N GLY A 66 9.71 -2.03 -3.14
CA GLY A 66 8.89 -1.55 -2.01
C GLY A 66 7.45 -2.09 -1.94
N GLU A 67 6.75 -1.82 -0.82
CA GLU A 67 5.37 -2.25 -0.61
C GLU A 67 4.38 -1.58 -1.58
N PHE A 68 3.41 -2.37 -2.05
CA PHE A 68 2.30 -1.90 -2.88
C PHE A 68 0.99 -2.58 -2.51
N VAL A 69 -0.13 -1.92 -2.88
CA VAL A 69 -1.45 -2.56 -2.91
C VAL A 69 -1.71 -3.07 -4.33
N ALA A 70 -2.07 -4.34 -4.47
CA ALA A 70 -2.54 -4.92 -5.73
C ALA A 70 -4.07 -5.07 -5.73
N GLY A 71 -4.67 -4.89 -6.91
CA GLY A 71 -6.07 -5.22 -7.17
C GLY A 71 -6.19 -6.33 -8.20
N GLN A 72 -6.82 -7.45 -7.82
CA GLN A 72 -7.09 -8.57 -8.71
C GLN A 72 -8.51 -8.52 -9.26
N ASP A 73 -8.65 -8.68 -10.57
CA ASP A 73 -9.96 -8.85 -11.21
C ASP A 73 -10.60 -10.21 -10.83
N PRO A 74 -11.88 -10.46 -11.14
CA PRO A 74 -12.53 -11.74 -10.83
C PRO A 74 -11.91 -12.96 -11.55
N ALA A 75 -11.07 -12.75 -12.57
CA ALA A 75 -10.32 -13.81 -13.25
C ALA A 75 -8.95 -14.08 -12.60
N GLY A 76 -8.56 -13.30 -11.59
CA GLY A 76 -7.31 -13.43 -10.84
C GLY A 76 -6.13 -12.68 -11.46
N ASN A 77 -6.36 -11.80 -12.43
CA ASN A 77 -5.29 -10.97 -13.01
C ASN A 77 -5.05 -9.74 -12.13
N ASN A 78 -3.78 -9.42 -11.86
CA ASN A 78 -3.41 -8.13 -11.26
C ASN A 78 -3.62 -7.03 -12.30
N VAL A 79 -4.55 -6.10 -12.03
CA VAL A 79 -4.92 -5.01 -12.96
C VAL A 79 -4.65 -3.61 -12.39
N LEU A 80 -4.28 -3.53 -11.11
CA LEU A 80 -3.89 -2.29 -10.45
C LEU A 80 -2.72 -2.55 -9.49
N LEU A 81 -1.73 -1.64 -9.49
CA LEU A 81 -0.64 -1.59 -8.52
C LEU A 81 -0.51 -0.17 -8.00
N VAL A 82 -0.65 0.02 -6.69
CA VAL A 82 -0.49 1.31 -6.03
C VAL A 82 0.75 1.25 -5.16
N HIS A 83 1.82 1.91 -5.60
CA HIS A 83 3.10 1.96 -4.90
C HIS A 83 3.00 2.85 -3.65
N ARG A 84 3.46 2.35 -2.50
CA ARG A 84 3.26 2.97 -1.19
C ARG A 84 4.52 3.54 -0.57
N GLU A 85 5.67 2.98 -0.91
CA GLU A 85 6.95 3.43 -0.36
C GLU A 85 7.61 4.53 -1.23
N GLU A 86 7.09 4.77 -2.43
CA GLU A 86 7.54 5.86 -3.29
C GLU A 86 6.98 7.21 -2.79
N PRO A 87 7.83 8.17 -2.37
CA PRO A 87 7.36 9.40 -1.76
C PRO A 87 6.48 10.27 -2.66
N ALA A 88 6.64 10.23 -3.99
CA ALA A 88 5.76 10.92 -4.92
C ALA A 88 4.34 10.31 -4.89
N SER A 89 4.25 9.00 -5.09
CA SER A 89 2.99 8.24 -5.06
C SER A 89 2.26 8.39 -3.72
N ALA A 90 2.98 8.30 -2.60
CA ALA A 90 2.40 8.46 -1.27
C ALA A 90 1.78 9.86 -1.07
N ARG A 91 2.41 10.92 -1.60
CA ARG A 91 1.86 12.29 -1.54
C ARG A 91 0.66 12.47 -2.45
N GLU A 92 0.69 11.90 -3.65
CA GLU A 92 -0.44 11.94 -4.59
C GLU A 92 -1.68 11.27 -3.98
N ILE A 93 -1.53 10.06 -3.43
CA ILE A 93 -2.60 9.32 -2.76
C ILE A 93 -3.14 10.11 -1.55
N ALA A 94 -2.27 10.75 -0.77
CA ALA A 94 -2.67 11.55 0.38
C ALA A 94 -3.47 12.82 -0.02
N ALA A 95 -3.23 13.35 -1.22
CA ALA A 95 -3.92 14.54 -1.73
C ALA A 95 -5.30 14.24 -2.35
N LEU A 96 -5.57 12.99 -2.73
CA LEU A 96 -6.84 12.57 -3.31
C LEU A 96 -7.91 12.36 -2.22
N ASP A 97 -9.16 12.72 -2.52
CA ASP A 97 -10.34 12.28 -1.77
C ASP A 97 -10.84 10.91 -2.27
N ASP A 98 -11.87 10.35 -1.63
CA ASP A 98 -12.34 8.99 -1.97
C ASP A 98 -12.92 8.89 -3.38
N GLY A 99 -13.36 10.02 -3.95
CA GLY A 99 -13.78 10.10 -5.34
C GLY A 99 -12.57 10.04 -6.27
N GLY A 100 -11.52 10.81 -5.97
CA GLY A 100 -10.28 10.85 -6.74
C GLY A 100 -9.49 9.54 -6.72
N LEU A 101 -9.61 8.72 -5.67
CA LEU A 101 -9.01 7.38 -5.64
C LEU A 101 -9.73 6.35 -6.52
N ARG A 102 -10.94 6.64 -7.01
CA ARG A 102 -11.78 5.71 -7.80
C ARG A 102 -11.73 5.97 -9.30
N THR A 103 -11.06 7.03 -9.74
CA THR A 103 -10.99 7.48 -11.15
C THR A 103 -9.63 7.17 -11.74
#